data_AF-A0A7W0Q1P2-F1
#
_entry.id   AF-A0A7W0Q1P2-F1
#
_cell.length_a   1.000
_cell.length_b   1.000
_cell.length_c   1.000
_cell.angle_alpha   90.00
_cell.angle_beta   90.00
_cell.angle_gamma   90.00
#
_symmetry.space_group_name_H-M   'P 1'
#
loop_
_entity.id
_entity.type
_entity.pdbx_description
1 polymer ?
#
loop_
_entity_poly.entity_id
_entity_poly.type
_entity_poly.pdbx_seq_one_letter_code
_entity_poly.pdbx_strand_id
1 'polypeptide(L)'
;MVAKAYRQLPQRQRGLPSIGFEIVPGDLEVTPVIGAGIVRCRETRDGKPVGELEVTVFSAALVIDRDGILEAKASDGSGGAHASPVTLPGASGYFAETRGDAQLPYRYVFAIAHDHAIDGGVLVTVRSARPDWPAAERVLQSLRILTRNGVAPANDSEATPILPLLAPLRRDE
;
A
#
# COMPACT_ATOMS: atom_id res chain seq x y z
N MET A 1 7.47 9.62 22.24
CA MET A 1 6.10 9.08 22.10
C MET A 1 6.16 7.93 21.12
N VAL A 2 5.68 6.74 21.48
CA VAL A 2 5.58 5.62 20.54
C VAL A 2 4.40 5.92 19.62
N ALA A 3 4.63 6.05 18.31
CA ALA A 3 3.56 6.27 17.36
C ALA A 3 2.57 5.11 17.42
N LYS A 4 1.27 5.41 17.58
CA LYS A 4 0.24 4.38 17.74
C LYS A 4 -0.02 3.71 16.40
N ALA A 5 0.11 2.38 16.34
CA ALA A 5 -0.21 1.61 15.15
C ALA A 5 -1.71 1.73 14.81
N TYR A 6 -2.02 1.90 13.52
CA TYR A 6 -3.35 1.75 12.96
C TYR A 6 -3.52 0.32 12.45
N ARG A 7 -4.65 -0.31 12.78
CA ARG A 7 -4.94 -1.70 12.42
C ARG A 7 -6.33 -1.80 11.80
N GLN A 8 -6.39 -2.35 10.60
CA GLN A 8 -7.63 -2.84 10.00
C GLN A 8 -7.61 -4.37 10.05
N LEU A 9 -8.43 -4.95 10.92
CA LEU A 9 -8.49 -6.40 11.07
C LEU A 9 -9.23 -7.05 9.89
N PRO A 10 -8.88 -8.29 9.52
CA PRO A 10 -9.65 -9.09 8.57
C PRO A 10 -11.12 -9.19 9.01
N GLN A 11 -12.07 -8.85 8.13
CA GLN A 11 -13.50 -8.89 8.46
C GLN A 11 -14.18 -10.15 7.89
N ARG A 12 -15.02 -10.80 8.71
CA ARG A 12 -15.89 -11.91 8.28
C ARG A 12 -17.17 -11.37 7.65
N GLN A 13 -17.12 -10.92 6.41
CA GLN A 13 -18.34 -10.71 5.63
C GLN A 13 -18.31 -11.64 4.42
N ARG A 14 -19.42 -12.32 4.12
CA ARG A 14 -19.53 -13.16 2.92
C ARG A 14 -19.20 -12.32 1.70
N GLY A 15 -18.16 -12.70 0.95
CA GLY A 15 -17.71 -12.00 -0.26
C GLY A 15 -16.68 -10.90 -0.03
N LEU A 16 -16.19 -10.69 1.20
CA LEU A 16 -15.08 -9.78 1.51
C LEU A 16 -13.77 -10.55 1.79
N PRO A 17 -12.60 -9.95 1.53
CA PRO A 17 -11.31 -10.62 1.62
C PRO A 17 -10.94 -10.95 3.07
N SER A 18 -10.31 -12.10 3.31
CA SER A 18 -9.84 -12.52 4.64
C SER A 18 -8.54 -11.83 5.07
N ILE A 19 -8.35 -10.59 4.65
CA ILE A 19 -7.09 -9.84 4.73
C ILE A 19 -7.32 -8.52 5.46
N GLY A 20 -6.36 -8.15 6.28
CA GLY A 20 -6.27 -6.86 6.95
C GLY A 20 -4.87 -6.27 6.79
N PHE A 21 -4.63 -5.13 7.44
CA PHE A 21 -3.30 -4.54 7.47
C PHE A 21 -3.05 -3.78 8.78
N GLU A 22 -1.76 -3.58 9.05
CA GLU A 22 -1.25 -2.70 10.10
C GLU A 22 -0.26 -1.72 9.49
N ILE A 23 -0.31 -0.46 9.95
CA ILE A 23 0.68 0.58 9.63
C ILE A 23 0.99 1.41 10.87
N VAL A 24 2.16 2.06 10.88
CA VAL A 24 2.58 3.04 11.88
C VAL A 24 2.66 4.42 11.19
N PRO A 25 1.60 5.25 11.28
CA PRO A 25 1.47 6.50 10.55
C PRO A 25 2.41 7.63 11.03
N GLY A 26 3.01 7.49 12.22
CA GLY A 26 3.82 8.55 12.81
C GLY A 26 2.96 9.77 13.14
N ASP A 27 3.35 10.93 12.59
CA ASP A 27 2.70 12.23 12.79
C ASP A 27 1.65 12.56 11.70
N LEU A 28 1.37 11.62 10.78
CA LEU A 28 0.39 11.82 9.71
C LEU A 28 -1.04 11.87 10.24
N GLU A 29 -1.86 12.72 9.63
CA GLU A 29 -3.30 12.71 9.86
C GLU A 29 -3.90 11.44 9.25
N VAL A 30 -4.56 10.61 10.06
CA VAL A 30 -5.16 9.33 9.62
C VAL A 30 -6.67 9.41 9.62
N THR A 31 -7.26 9.23 8.45
CA THR A 31 -8.71 9.27 8.24
C THR A 31 -9.18 7.96 7.62
N PRO A 32 -9.98 7.14 8.34
CA PRO A 32 -10.63 5.98 7.75
C PRO A 32 -11.75 6.42 6.79
N VAL A 33 -11.80 5.83 5.60
CA VAL A 33 -12.91 6.05 4.66
C VAL A 33 -13.94 4.95 4.90
N ILE A 34 -15.10 5.36 5.41
CA ILE A 34 -16.17 4.46 5.85
C ILE A 34 -16.67 3.62 4.66
N GLY A 35 -16.81 2.31 4.88
CA GLY A 35 -17.45 1.38 3.94
C GLY A 35 -16.55 0.80 2.84
N ALA A 36 -15.31 1.27 2.70
CA ALA A 36 -14.42 0.83 1.62
C ALA A 36 -13.17 0.04 2.10
N GLY A 37 -12.95 -0.05 3.41
CA GLY A 37 -11.73 -0.67 3.95
C GLY A 37 -10.47 0.10 3.56
N ILE A 38 -10.61 1.42 3.41
CA ILE A 38 -9.57 2.35 2.97
C ILE A 38 -9.15 3.20 4.18
N VAL A 39 -7.84 3.37 4.37
CA VAL A 39 -7.30 4.41 5.26
C VAL A 39 -6.49 5.41 4.46
N ARG A 40 -6.64 6.69 4.78
CA ARG A 40 -5.85 7.77 4.19
C ARG A 40 -4.95 8.40 5.25
N CYS A 41 -3.66 8.48 4.97
CA CYS A 41 -2.68 9.22 5.75
C CYS A 41 -2.28 10.48 4.97
N ARG A 42 -2.26 11.65 5.62
CA ARG A 42 -1.97 12.92 4.97
C ARG A 42 -0.93 13.72 5.73
N GLU A 43 -0.02 14.36 5.00
CA GLU A 43 0.86 15.40 5.51
C GLU A 43 0.49 16.72 4.85
N THR A 44 0.29 17.76 5.67
CA THR A 44 0.15 19.13 5.21
C THR A 44 1.20 20.01 5.86
N ARG A 45 1.69 21.01 5.10
CA ARG A 45 2.65 21.99 5.58
C ARG A 45 2.22 23.36 5.07
N ASP A 46 2.07 24.32 5.98
CA ASP A 46 1.60 25.67 5.69
C ASP A 46 0.27 25.68 4.89
N GLY A 47 -0.64 24.74 5.21
CA GLY A 47 -1.93 24.58 4.54
C GLY A 47 -1.89 23.94 3.15
N LYS A 48 -0.72 23.51 2.67
CA LYS A 48 -0.56 22.82 1.38
C LYS A 48 -0.33 21.32 1.58
N PRO A 49 -0.87 20.45 0.71
CA PRO A 49 -0.60 19.02 0.78
C PRO A 49 0.87 18.74 0.40
N VAL A 50 1.56 17.98 1.25
CA VAL A 50 2.92 17.49 0.98
C VAL A 50 2.85 16.07 0.42
N GLY A 51 1.96 15.25 0.98
CA GLY A 51 1.74 13.90 0.50
C GLY A 51 0.48 13.28 1.08
N GLU A 52 -0.03 12.30 0.35
CA GLU A 52 -1.19 11.49 0.67
C GLU A 52 -0.88 10.03 0.40
N LEU A 53 -1.13 9.17 1.38
CA LEU A 53 -0.99 7.72 1.26
C LEU A 53 -2.35 7.09 1.52
N GLU A 54 -2.81 6.27 0.60
CA GLU A 54 -4.07 5.55 0.70
C GLU A 54 -3.77 4.05 0.72
N VAL A 55 -4.32 3.33 1.71
CA VAL A 55 -4.22 1.87 1.82
C VAL A 55 -5.61 1.27 1.68
N THR A 56 -5.80 0.40 0.70
CA THR A 56 -7.09 -0.23 0.38
C THR A 56 -6.94 -1.73 0.40
N VAL A 57 -7.84 -2.45 1.07
CA VAL A 57 -7.90 -3.91 0.96
C VAL A 57 -8.81 -4.29 -0.22
N PHE A 58 -8.37 -5.23 -1.05
CA PHE A 58 -9.20 -5.77 -2.14
C PHE A 58 -9.34 -7.30 -2.02
N SER A 59 -10.45 -7.83 -2.52
CA SER A 59 -10.65 -9.28 -2.68
C SER A 59 -10.56 -9.67 -4.14
N ALA A 60 -10.04 -10.88 -4.35
CA ALA A 60 -10.07 -11.56 -5.62
C ALA A 60 -10.76 -12.91 -5.43
N ALA A 61 -12.05 -12.97 -5.77
CA ALA A 61 -12.81 -14.21 -5.72
C ALA A 61 -12.33 -15.14 -6.84
N LEU A 62 -11.76 -16.30 -6.49
CA LEU A 62 -11.19 -17.30 -7.40
C LEU A 62 -9.98 -16.79 -8.21
N VAL A 63 -8.82 -16.87 -7.58
CA VAL A 63 -7.55 -16.53 -8.23
C VAL A 63 -6.97 -17.75 -8.92
N ILE A 64 -7.12 -17.81 -10.24
CA ILE A 64 -6.36 -18.74 -11.10
C ILE A 64 -4.98 -18.17 -11.41
N ASP A 65 -4.89 -16.85 -11.53
CA ASP A 65 -3.66 -16.09 -11.78
C ASP A 65 -3.56 -14.90 -10.81
N ARG A 66 -2.79 -15.08 -9.73
CA ARG A 66 -2.61 -14.07 -8.69
C ARG A 66 -1.81 -12.89 -9.20
N ASP A 67 -0.75 -13.18 -9.94
CA ASP A 67 0.21 -12.19 -10.36
C ASP A 67 -0.42 -11.29 -11.43
N GLY A 68 -1.20 -11.85 -12.35
CA GLY A 68 -2.02 -11.08 -13.29
C GLY A 68 -3.05 -10.15 -12.62
N ILE A 69 -3.64 -10.55 -11.49
CA ILE A 69 -4.54 -9.68 -10.72
C ILE A 69 -3.77 -8.55 -10.05
N LEU A 70 -2.62 -8.83 -9.45
CA LEU A 70 -1.79 -7.81 -8.81
C LEU A 70 -1.27 -6.80 -9.84
N GLU A 71 -0.83 -7.27 -10.99
CA GLU A 71 -0.42 -6.43 -12.13
C GLU A 71 -1.57 -5.52 -12.59
N ALA A 72 -2.75 -6.09 -12.82
CA ALA A 72 -3.93 -5.34 -13.21
C ALA A 72 -4.31 -4.29 -12.16
N LYS A 73 -4.26 -4.62 -10.85
CA LYS A 73 -4.55 -3.65 -9.79
C LYS A 73 -3.56 -2.50 -9.72
N ALA A 74 -2.28 -2.76 -9.92
CA ALA A 74 -1.26 -1.73 -9.97
C ALA A 74 -1.42 -0.83 -11.20
N SER A 75 -1.68 -1.43 -12.37
CA SER A 75 -1.93 -0.72 -13.63
C SER A 75 -3.20 0.13 -13.56
N ASP A 76 -4.35 -0.45 -13.18
CA ASP A 76 -5.62 0.26 -13.02
C ASP A 76 -5.49 1.41 -12.01
N GLY A 77 -4.87 1.13 -10.85
CA GLY A 77 -4.63 2.11 -9.80
C GLY A 77 -3.73 3.27 -10.23
N SER A 78 -2.91 3.08 -11.25
CA SER A 78 -2.01 4.10 -11.84
C SER A 78 -2.55 4.72 -13.13
N GLY A 79 -3.77 4.40 -13.54
CA GLY A 79 -4.37 4.90 -14.78
C GLY A 79 -3.80 4.25 -16.04
N GLY A 80 -3.41 2.98 -15.96
CA GLY A 80 -2.88 2.19 -17.06
C GLY A 80 -1.35 2.24 -17.22
N ALA A 81 -0.62 2.72 -16.21
CA ALA A 81 0.85 2.74 -16.31
C ALA A 81 1.40 1.32 -16.23
N HIS A 82 2.58 1.11 -16.83
CA HIS A 82 3.24 -0.18 -16.80
C HIS A 82 3.58 -0.57 -15.36
N ALA A 83 3.13 -1.78 -14.97
CA ALA A 83 3.37 -2.33 -13.66
C ALA A 83 4.56 -3.30 -13.72
N SER A 84 5.52 -3.10 -12.83
CA SER A 84 6.70 -3.94 -12.69
C SER A 84 6.59 -4.81 -11.43
N PRO A 85 6.98 -6.09 -11.49
CA PRO A 85 6.91 -6.97 -10.33
C PRO A 85 7.87 -6.51 -9.24
N VAL A 86 7.44 -6.63 -7.99
CA VAL A 86 8.24 -6.39 -6.79
C VAL A 86 8.19 -7.61 -5.88
N THR A 87 9.34 -8.04 -5.39
CA THR A 87 9.45 -9.15 -4.43
C THR A 87 9.77 -8.58 -3.07
N LEU A 88 9.03 -9.06 -2.07
CA LEU A 88 9.06 -8.56 -0.71
C LEU A 88 9.22 -9.76 0.24
N PRO A 89 9.71 -9.57 1.47
CA PRO A 89 9.82 -10.64 2.44
C PRO A 89 8.44 -11.29 2.72
N GLY A 90 8.23 -12.49 2.17
CA GLY A 90 6.97 -13.27 2.22
C GLY A 90 5.73 -12.60 1.63
N ALA A 91 5.94 -11.63 0.75
CA ALA A 91 4.90 -11.03 -0.05
C ALA A 91 5.43 -10.79 -1.47
N SER A 92 4.52 -10.77 -2.43
CA SER A 92 4.83 -10.35 -3.79
C SER A 92 3.84 -9.29 -4.21
N GLY A 93 4.24 -8.50 -5.20
CA GLY A 93 3.40 -7.43 -5.67
C GLY A 93 3.84 -6.86 -6.99
N TYR A 94 3.16 -5.81 -7.38
CA TYR A 94 3.47 -5.00 -8.54
C TYR A 94 3.49 -3.53 -8.15
N PHE A 95 4.43 -2.82 -8.74
CA PHE A 95 4.63 -1.39 -8.60
C PHE A 95 4.37 -0.71 -9.94
N ALA A 96 3.58 0.36 -9.93
CA ALA A 96 3.39 1.22 -11.09
C ALA A 96 3.59 2.68 -10.68
N GLU A 97 4.27 3.44 -11.53
CA GLU A 97 4.50 4.86 -11.35
C GLU A 97 3.77 5.63 -12.46
N THR A 98 3.14 6.74 -12.09
CA THR A 98 2.45 7.61 -13.02
C THR A 98 2.51 9.06 -12.54
N ARG A 99 2.09 9.99 -13.40
CA ARG A 99 1.92 11.38 -12.98
C ARG A 99 0.65 11.54 -12.15
N GLY A 100 0.80 12.26 -11.05
CA GLY A 100 -0.32 12.73 -10.25
C GLY A 100 -0.86 14.09 -10.73
N ASP A 101 -1.46 14.83 -9.82
CA ASP A 101 -2.03 16.15 -10.10
C ASP A 101 -0.99 17.28 -9.95
N ALA A 102 -1.40 18.52 -10.18
CA ALA A 102 -0.50 19.67 -10.13
C ALA A 102 0.12 19.93 -8.74
N GLN A 103 -0.52 19.48 -7.66
CA GLN A 103 -0.04 19.69 -6.28
C GLN A 103 0.78 18.49 -5.79
N LEU A 104 0.40 17.28 -6.21
CA LEU A 104 1.06 16.01 -5.90
C LEU A 104 1.44 15.30 -7.21
N PRO A 105 2.45 15.78 -7.95
CA PRO A 105 2.76 15.31 -9.29
C PRO A 105 3.35 13.90 -9.34
N TYR A 106 3.82 13.38 -8.21
CA TYR A 106 4.37 12.03 -8.12
C TYR A 106 3.29 11.08 -7.59
N ARG A 107 3.00 10.01 -8.34
CA ARG A 107 2.04 8.99 -7.92
C ARG A 107 2.64 7.59 -8.08
N TYR A 108 2.64 6.85 -6.99
CA TYR A 108 3.15 5.50 -6.88
C TYR A 108 2.04 4.56 -6.43
N VAL A 109 1.94 3.40 -7.07
CA VAL A 109 0.90 2.43 -6.78
C VAL A 109 1.53 1.07 -6.56
N PHE A 110 1.21 0.44 -5.43
CA PHE A 110 1.66 -0.90 -5.07
C PHE A 110 0.46 -1.81 -4.88
N ALA A 111 0.38 -2.90 -5.63
CA ALA A 111 -0.55 -3.98 -5.35
C ALA A 111 0.24 -5.15 -4.75
N ILE A 112 -0.06 -5.51 -3.50
CA ILE A 112 0.74 -6.48 -2.73
C ILE A 112 -0.18 -7.56 -2.16
N ALA A 113 0.23 -8.81 -2.28
CA ALA A 113 -0.38 -9.92 -1.57
C ALA A 113 0.67 -10.67 -0.76
N HIS A 114 0.25 -11.24 0.36
CA HIS A 114 1.08 -12.19 1.09
C HIS A 114 1.11 -13.52 0.34
N ASP A 115 2.22 -14.26 0.41
CA ASP A 115 2.40 -15.50 -0.37
C ASP A 115 1.32 -16.57 -0.13
N HIS A 116 0.75 -16.57 1.07
CA HIS A 116 -0.32 -17.48 1.48
C HIS A 116 -1.74 -16.88 1.39
N ALA A 117 -1.87 -15.61 1.01
CA ALA A 117 -3.15 -14.93 0.88
C ALA A 117 -3.63 -15.01 -0.58
N ILE A 118 -4.40 -16.04 -0.88
CA ILE A 118 -4.87 -16.34 -2.25
C ILE A 118 -6.15 -15.55 -2.58
N ASP A 119 -6.83 -14.99 -1.58
CA ASP A 119 -8.17 -14.39 -1.71
C ASP A 119 -8.18 -12.85 -1.80
N GLY A 120 -7.02 -12.21 -1.89
CA GLY A 120 -6.91 -10.75 -2.06
C GLY A 120 -5.54 -10.17 -1.74
N GLY A 121 -5.52 -8.87 -1.46
CA GLY A 121 -4.30 -8.15 -1.10
C GLY A 121 -4.56 -6.72 -0.64
N VAL A 122 -3.49 -5.94 -0.60
CA VAL A 122 -3.49 -4.52 -0.26
C VAL A 122 -3.04 -3.71 -1.48
N LEU A 123 -3.80 -2.69 -1.83
CA LEU A 123 -3.43 -1.66 -2.79
C LEU A 123 -3.00 -0.41 -2.02
N VAL A 124 -1.77 0.03 -2.21
CA VAL A 124 -1.23 1.26 -1.62
C VAL A 124 -1.02 2.29 -2.71
N THR A 125 -1.63 3.46 -2.59
CA THR A 125 -1.41 4.60 -3.48
C THR A 125 -0.74 5.72 -2.72
N VAL A 126 0.45 6.11 -3.14
CA VAL A 126 1.18 7.26 -2.61
C VAL A 126 1.11 8.39 -3.63
N ARG A 127 0.75 9.59 -3.18
CA ARG A 127 0.79 10.83 -3.95
C ARG A 127 1.66 11.82 -3.18
N SER A 128 2.60 12.48 -3.84
CA SER A 128 3.51 13.39 -3.15
C SER A 128 3.89 14.60 -4.00
N ALA A 129 4.18 15.70 -3.32
CA ALA A 129 4.72 16.93 -3.92
C ALA A 129 6.17 16.76 -4.39
N ARG A 130 6.88 15.79 -3.80
CA ARG A 130 8.28 15.45 -4.06
C ARG A 130 8.43 13.96 -4.37
N PRO A 131 9.43 13.57 -5.16
CA PRO A 131 9.69 12.16 -5.42
C PRO A 131 10.06 11.40 -4.14
N ASP A 132 10.79 12.07 -3.25
CA ASP A 132 11.16 11.61 -1.92
C ASP A 132 10.17 12.14 -0.88
N TRP A 133 9.25 11.29 -0.43
CA TRP A 133 8.36 11.62 0.69
C TRP A 133 8.65 10.70 1.90
N PRO A 134 9.51 11.15 2.84
CA PRO A 134 9.99 10.30 3.94
C PRO A 134 8.89 9.79 4.89
N ALA A 135 7.76 10.51 5.00
CA ALA A 135 6.66 10.04 5.83
C ALA A 135 5.95 8.85 5.18
N ALA A 136 5.74 8.84 3.87
CA ALA A 136 5.25 7.66 3.16
C ALA A 136 6.21 6.49 3.34
N GLU A 137 7.51 6.70 3.15
CA GLU A 137 8.51 5.62 3.32
C GLU A 137 8.39 4.96 4.69
N ARG A 138 8.34 5.73 5.78
CA ARG A 138 8.16 5.18 7.13
C ARG A 138 6.87 4.36 7.28
N VAL A 139 5.77 4.83 6.69
CA VAL A 139 4.50 4.10 6.70
C VAL A 139 4.59 2.80 5.90
N LEU A 140 5.12 2.86 4.67
CA LEU A 140 5.31 1.69 3.81
C LEU A 140 6.24 0.66 4.45
N GLN A 141 7.28 1.11 5.16
CA GLN A 141 8.20 0.24 5.90
C GLN A 141 7.53 -0.45 7.08
N SER A 142 6.55 0.20 7.70
CA SER A 142 5.76 -0.35 8.82
C SER A 142 4.57 -1.20 8.38
N LEU A 143 4.28 -1.24 7.07
CA LEU A 143 3.12 -1.96 6.53
C LEU A 143 3.27 -3.45 6.83
N ARG A 144 2.22 -4.04 7.40
CA ARG A 144 2.10 -5.48 7.63
C ARG A 144 0.76 -5.97 7.13
N ILE A 145 0.77 -7.08 6.40
CA ILE A 145 -0.45 -7.76 5.94
C ILE A 145 -0.92 -8.72 7.05
N LEU A 146 -2.18 -8.57 7.46
CA LEU A 146 -2.78 -9.40 8.50
C LEU A 146 -3.64 -10.48 7.84
N THR A 147 -3.51 -11.72 8.28
CA THR A 147 -4.35 -12.84 7.81
C THR A 147 -5.16 -13.41 8.96
N ARG A 148 -6.15 -14.25 8.64
CA ARG A 148 -7.04 -14.87 9.62
C ARG A 148 -6.32 -15.69 10.70
N ASN A 149 -5.14 -16.23 10.42
CA ASN A 149 -4.36 -17.06 11.35
C ASN A 149 -3.40 -16.25 12.25
N GLY A 150 -3.43 -14.92 12.15
CA GLY A 150 -2.53 -14.01 12.86
C GLY A 150 -1.75 -13.10 11.90
N VAL A 151 -0.67 -12.51 12.42
CA VAL A 151 0.34 -11.86 11.58
C VAL A 151 0.85 -12.90 10.59
N ALA A 152 0.87 -12.56 9.31
CA ALA A 152 1.38 -13.48 8.31
C ALA A 152 2.85 -13.84 8.64
N PRO A 153 3.29 -15.11 8.56
CA PRO A 153 4.54 -15.56 9.18
C PRO A 153 5.80 -14.77 8.78
N ALA A 154 5.81 -14.20 7.57
CA ALA A 154 6.91 -13.38 7.10
C ALA A 154 6.97 -11.95 7.68
N ASN A 155 5.87 -11.47 8.27
CA ASN A 155 5.80 -10.17 8.95
C ASN A 155 6.33 -10.22 10.40
N ASP A 156 6.54 -11.43 10.94
CA ASP A 156 7.10 -11.69 12.28
C ASP A 156 8.64 -11.82 12.27
N SER A 157 9.26 -11.88 11.10
CA SER A 157 10.71 -11.75 11.00
C SER A 157 11.06 -10.29 11.30
N GLU A 158 11.61 -10.04 12.48
CA GLU A 158 12.12 -8.72 12.84
C GLU A 158 13.04 -8.18 11.72
N ALA A 159 12.76 -6.95 11.29
CA ALA A 159 13.68 -6.05 10.58
C ALA A 159 13.74 -6.04 9.04
N THR A 160 12.69 -6.37 8.29
CA THR A 160 12.69 -6.00 6.86
C THR A 160 11.39 -5.34 6.41
N PRO A 161 11.44 -4.06 5.97
CA PRO A 161 10.27 -3.40 5.44
C PRO A 161 9.73 -4.12 4.22
N ILE A 162 8.40 -4.23 4.13
CA ILE A 162 7.74 -4.95 3.04
C ILE A 162 7.98 -4.23 1.72
N LEU A 163 8.04 -2.90 1.67
CA LEU A 163 8.13 -2.17 0.41
C LEU A 163 9.51 -1.56 0.16
N PRO A 164 10.03 -1.63 -1.09
CA PRO A 164 11.27 -0.95 -1.45
C PRO A 164 11.13 0.56 -1.25
N LEU A 165 12.24 1.19 -0.86
CA LEU A 165 12.41 2.64 -0.82
C LEU A 165 12.06 3.20 -2.21
N LEU A 166 11.14 4.16 -2.26
CA LEU A 166 10.67 4.79 -3.49
C LEU A 166 11.86 5.48 -4.18
N ALA A 167 12.51 4.80 -5.12
CA ALA A 167 13.44 5.46 -6.04
C ALA A 167 12.60 6.05 -7.19
N PRO A 168 12.71 7.35 -7.47
CA PRO A 168 11.89 7.99 -8.49
C PRO A 168 12.21 7.52 -9.91
N LEU A 169 11.24 7.72 -10.83
CA LEU A 169 11.47 7.90 -12.26
C LEU A 169 12.78 8.66 -12.49
N ARG A 170 13.80 7.98 -13.03
CA ARG A 170 14.92 8.67 -13.66
C ARG A 170 14.32 9.51 -14.79
N ARG A 171 14.57 10.81 -14.76
CA ARG A 171 14.37 11.65 -15.93
C ARG A 171 15.35 11.17 -16.98
N ASP A 172 14.85 10.81 -18.15
CA ASP A 172 15.68 10.88 -19.35
C ASP A 172 16.14 12.34 -19.48
N GLU A 173 17.46 12.52 -19.51
CA GLU A 173 18.13 13.74 -20.00
C GLU A 173 17.84 13.94 -21.50
#